data_AF-A0A496XLB0-F1
#
_entry.id   AF-A0A496XLB0-F1
#
_cell.length_a   1.000
_cell.length_b   1.000
_cell.length_c   1.000
_cell.angle_alpha   90.00
_cell.angle_beta   90.00
_cell.angle_gamma   90.00
#
_symmetry.space_group_name_H-M   'P 1'
#
loop_
_entity.id
_entity.type
_entity.pdbx_description
1 polymer ?
#
loop_
_entity_poly.entity_id
_entity_poly.type
_entity_poly.pdbx_seq_one_letter_code
_entity_poly.pdbx_strand_id
1 'polypeptide(L)'
;MKSILLITALFMAFSVSAQECKRVYLPRKKWSLELRNMPNYNQGTTGICYAYAAVQLVDYWRLTHGPRITKDIMLSDPLYAAYITKKNDFMSRVVGKFGPQTGTPLDVGFGKSTIDAIRKNGMCREDIIQKSIAQFAKKFSLPPNIVIEVLHGVYADWHEKKGSLKFYQKWRPQYTEELVDAYTPYRCKKRPKTASCKGSKEFINLIIKNFQKGKSMEIYDNIFSLCNKPKSIILPTKRLPPVETHTWKSQNYYKRKIIERLDKKNAQPVIISYCADILYNDKHDGLLRTNSPRPGKCSQHLSLIAGKRTRNGKCQFFLKNTWGENCNWDYSDKWECATGRGSNNRSVFGMWLDADDLTRNVFQVTYLEI
;
A
#
# COMPACT_ATOMS: atom_id res chain seq x y z
N MET A 1 12.61 42.04 63.65
CA MET A 1 12.74 40.64 63.19
C MET A 1 11.57 40.31 62.27
N LYS A 2 11.76 40.39 60.95
CA LYS A 2 10.79 39.96 59.93
C LYS A 2 11.54 39.06 58.95
N SER A 3 11.36 37.74 59.11
CA SER A 3 11.98 36.72 58.28
C SER A 3 11.18 36.58 56.99
N ILE A 4 11.72 37.11 55.88
CA ILE A 4 11.24 36.83 54.53
C ILE A 4 11.89 35.51 54.10
N LEU A 5 11.13 34.42 54.20
CA LEU A 5 11.51 33.12 53.66
C LEU A 5 11.36 33.20 52.13
N LEU A 6 12.47 33.45 51.44
CA LEU A 6 12.56 33.38 49.98
C LEU A 6 12.58 31.89 49.59
N ILE A 7 11.41 31.29 49.38
CA ILE A 7 11.30 29.96 48.75
C ILE A 7 11.58 30.17 47.27
N THR A 8 12.86 30.12 46.90
CA THR A 8 13.28 29.96 45.51
C THR A 8 12.85 28.55 45.10
N ALA A 9 11.63 28.43 44.59
CA ALA A 9 11.17 27.24 43.89
C ALA A 9 12.09 27.07 42.67
N LEU A 10 13.13 26.27 42.86
CA LEU A 10 14.02 25.79 41.83
C LEU A 10 13.14 24.96 40.89
N PHE A 11 12.49 25.63 39.94
CA PHE A 11 11.96 25.01 38.74
C PHE A 11 13.18 24.45 38.03
N MET A 12 13.60 23.24 38.42
CA MET A 12 14.26 22.35 37.50
C MET A 12 13.28 22.19 36.36
N ALA A 13 13.41 23.07 35.36
CA ALA A 13 12.88 22.87 34.05
C ALA A 13 13.47 21.52 33.64
N PHE A 14 12.70 20.46 33.87
CA PHE A 14 12.90 19.17 33.25
C PHE A 14 12.85 19.49 31.78
N SER A 15 14.03 19.76 31.24
CA SER A 15 14.29 19.85 29.84
C SER A 15 13.99 18.43 29.39
N VAL A 16 12.72 18.19 29.04
CA VAL A 16 12.29 16.98 28.38
C VAL A 16 13.20 16.93 27.18
N SER A 17 14.28 16.15 27.30
CA SER A 17 15.31 16.04 26.29
C SER A 17 14.55 15.62 25.04
N ALA A 18 14.38 16.58 24.13
CA ALA A 18 13.61 16.36 22.94
C ALA A 18 14.32 15.22 22.22
N GLN A 19 13.67 14.05 22.18
CA GLN A 19 14.30 12.82 21.71
C GLN A 19 14.98 13.10 20.37
N GLU A 20 16.31 13.00 20.35
CA GLU A 20 17.10 13.49 19.23
C GLU A 20 16.75 12.70 17.97
N CYS A 21 16.28 13.38 16.92
CA CYS A 21 15.88 12.76 15.67
C CYS A 21 17.10 12.51 14.76
N LYS A 22 18.02 11.64 15.23
CA LYS A 22 19.23 11.25 14.50
C LYS A 22 18.88 10.79 13.09
N ARG A 23 19.66 11.24 12.09
CA ARG A 23 19.40 10.93 10.69
C ARG A 23 19.49 9.42 10.41
N VAL A 24 18.42 8.88 9.83
CA VAL A 24 18.33 7.52 9.28
C VAL A 24 17.71 7.62 7.90
N TYR A 25 18.30 6.96 6.91
CA TYR A 25 17.76 6.88 5.56
C TYR A 25 17.95 5.47 5.02
N LEU A 26 16.92 4.65 5.16
CA LEU A 26 16.92 3.25 4.77
C LEU A 26 16.87 3.01 3.25
N PRO A 27 16.26 3.87 2.41
CA PRO A 27 16.29 3.68 0.96
C PRO A 27 17.74 3.80 0.45
N ARG A 28 18.46 2.68 0.43
CA ARG A 28 19.90 2.63 0.16
C ARG A 28 20.14 2.97 -1.31
N LYS A 29 21.30 3.58 -1.60
CA LYS A 29 21.83 3.61 -2.96
C LYS A 29 22.19 2.17 -3.37
N LYS A 30 21.81 1.75 -4.59
CA LYS A 30 21.99 0.39 -5.15
C LYS A 30 21.14 -0.68 -4.47
N TRP A 31 19.82 -0.52 -4.54
CA TRP A 31 18.84 -1.49 -4.07
C TRP A 31 18.91 -2.83 -4.82
N SER A 32 19.15 -2.78 -6.13
CA SER A 32 19.53 -3.93 -6.95
C SER A 32 20.53 -3.48 -8.04
N LEU A 33 20.92 -4.41 -8.93
CA LEU A 33 21.70 -4.06 -10.13
C LEU A 33 20.98 -3.03 -11.00
N GLU A 34 19.65 -3.05 -11.01
CA GLU A 34 18.80 -2.21 -11.86
C GLU A 34 18.18 -1.03 -11.09
N LEU A 35 18.00 -1.17 -9.77
CA LEU A 35 17.31 -0.20 -8.94
C LEU A 35 18.28 0.59 -8.08
N ARG A 36 18.37 1.90 -8.35
CA ARG A 36 19.20 2.81 -7.56
C ARG A 36 18.69 2.99 -6.14
N ASN A 37 17.39 2.83 -5.91
CA ASN A 37 16.74 3.06 -4.63
C ASN A 37 15.58 2.06 -4.42
N MET A 38 15.01 1.99 -3.22
CA MET A 38 13.76 1.29 -2.97
C MET A 38 12.70 1.78 -3.98
N PRO A 39 11.99 0.89 -4.68
CA PRO A 39 11.05 1.28 -5.73
C PRO A 39 9.95 2.17 -5.18
N ASN A 40 9.49 3.13 -5.98
CA ASN A 40 8.25 3.84 -5.74
C ASN A 40 7.15 3.13 -6.52
N TYR A 41 6.11 2.72 -5.81
CA TYR A 41 5.01 2.02 -6.42
C TYR A 41 3.86 2.96 -6.73
N ASN A 42 3.04 2.60 -7.71
CA ASN A 42 1.80 3.27 -8.04
C ASN A 42 0.65 2.26 -8.04
N GLN A 43 -0.21 2.32 -7.04
CA GLN A 43 -1.41 1.48 -6.97
C GLN A 43 -2.48 1.89 -7.98
N GLY A 44 -2.34 3.04 -8.64
CA GLY A 44 -3.35 3.62 -9.50
C GLY A 44 -4.65 3.83 -8.75
N THR A 45 -5.75 3.35 -9.33
CA THR A 45 -7.10 3.43 -8.77
C THR A 45 -7.46 2.26 -7.86
N THR A 46 -6.56 1.29 -7.66
CA THR A 46 -6.82 0.15 -6.79
C THR A 46 -6.71 0.53 -5.32
N GLY A 47 -7.48 -0.11 -4.44
CA GLY A 47 -7.45 0.11 -2.98
C GLY A 47 -6.48 -0.80 -2.23
N ILE A 48 -5.37 -1.22 -2.87
CA ILE A 48 -4.41 -2.19 -2.32
C ILE A 48 -3.12 -1.56 -1.77
N CYS A 49 -3.17 -0.30 -1.32
CA CYS A 49 -2.04 0.39 -0.67
C CYS A 49 -1.37 -0.46 0.43
N TYR A 50 -2.18 -1.20 1.18
CA TYR A 50 -1.74 -2.12 2.22
C TYR A 50 -0.77 -3.20 1.70
N ALA A 51 -1.02 -3.71 0.49
CA ALA A 51 -0.20 -4.74 -0.13
C ALA A 51 1.11 -4.15 -0.65
N TYR A 52 1.05 -2.97 -1.27
CA TYR A 52 2.22 -2.22 -1.70
C TYR A 52 3.17 -1.89 -0.54
N ALA A 53 2.65 -1.34 0.56
CA ALA A 53 3.45 -1.04 1.75
C ALA A 53 4.06 -2.32 2.37
N ALA A 54 3.28 -3.41 2.40
CA ALA A 54 3.76 -4.70 2.91
C ALA A 54 4.88 -5.29 2.04
N VAL A 55 4.74 -5.32 0.71
CA VAL A 55 5.80 -5.86 -0.17
C VAL A 55 7.08 -5.03 -0.11
N GLN A 56 6.99 -3.69 0.04
CA GLN A 56 8.18 -2.85 0.25
C GLN A 56 8.92 -3.22 1.54
N LEU A 57 8.19 -3.46 2.65
CA LEU A 57 8.79 -3.91 3.91
C LEU A 57 9.41 -5.30 3.77
N VAL A 58 8.70 -6.24 3.14
CA VAL A 58 9.17 -7.62 2.93
C VAL A 58 10.43 -7.65 2.06
N ASP A 59 10.46 -6.90 0.97
CA ASP A 59 11.63 -6.82 0.09
C ASP A 59 12.80 -6.13 0.79
N TYR A 60 12.55 -5.10 1.61
CA TYR A 60 13.61 -4.49 2.43
C TYR A 60 14.23 -5.50 3.39
N TRP A 61 13.39 -6.24 4.12
CA TRP A 61 13.86 -7.25 5.06
C TRP A 61 14.67 -8.32 4.35
N ARG A 62 14.14 -8.85 3.23
CA ARG A 62 14.83 -9.88 2.43
C ARG A 62 16.18 -9.40 1.92
N LEU A 63 16.28 -8.15 1.46
CA LEU A 63 17.55 -7.59 0.99
C LEU A 63 18.58 -7.38 2.12
N THR A 64 18.13 -7.18 3.35
CA THR A 64 19.00 -6.91 4.50
C THR A 64 19.34 -8.16 5.31
N HIS A 65 18.55 -9.24 5.19
CA HIS A 65 18.69 -10.46 6.00
C HIS A 65 18.69 -11.77 5.19
N GLY A 66 18.47 -11.71 3.88
CA GLY A 66 18.27 -12.87 3.01
C GLY A 66 18.93 -12.71 1.63
N PRO A 67 18.50 -13.52 0.65
CA PRO A 67 19.09 -13.48 -0.68
C PRO A 67 18.78 -12.17 -1.39
N ARG A 68 19.82 -11.62 -2.00
CA ARG A 68 19.73 -10.41 -2.83
C ARG A 68 18.87 -10.66 -4.06
N ILE A 69 18.43 -9.57 -4.69
CA ILE A 69 17.71 -9.65 -5.96
C ILE A 69 18.63 -10.27 -7.03
N THR A 70 18.13 -11.29 -7.70
CA THR A 70 18.77 -11.96 -8.85
C THR A 70 17.75 -12.05 -9.98
N LYS A 71 18.16 -12.56 -11.15
CA LYS A 71 17.23 -12.90 -12.25
C LYS A 71 16.10 -13.85 -11.83
N ASP A 72 16.36 -14.68 -10.82
CA ASP A 72 15.42 -15.70 -10.31
C ASP A 72 14.67 -15.23 -9.05
N ILE A 73 15.07 -14.11 -8.45
CA ILE A 73 14.52 -13.56 -7.21
C ILE A 73 14.28 -12.06 -7.39
N MET A 74 13.16 -11.71 -8.02
CA MET A 74 12.75 -10.33 -8.29
C MET A 74 12.06 -9.68 -7.06
N LEU A 75 11.52 -8.46 -7.24
CA LEU A 75 10.67 -7.81 -6.24
C LEU A 75 9.37 -8.59 -6.04
N SER A 76 8.78 -8.42 -4.87
CA SER A 76 7.52 -9.06 -4.50
C SER A 76 6.34 -8.34 -5.18
N ASP A 77 5.47 -9.09 -5.87
CA ASP A 77 4.33 -8.52 -6.58
C ASP A 77 3.18 -8.12 -5.61
N PRO A 78 2.74 -6.85 -5.61
CA PRO A 78 1.73 -6.34 -4.70
C PRO A 78 0.32 -6.88 -4.99
N LEU A 79 0.00 -7.22 -6.25
CA LEU A 79 -1.30 -7.79 -6.60
C LEU A 79 -1.43 -9.22 -6.06
N TYR A 80 -0.37 -10.02 -6.17
CA TYR A 80 -0.30 -11.34 -5.56
C TYR A 80 -0.36 -11.26 -4.03
N ALA A 81 0.33 -10.30 -3.42
CA ALA A 81 0.26 -10.07 -1.97
C ALA A 81 -1.17 -9.73 -1.51
N ALA A 82 -1.88 -8.86 -2.23
CA ALA A 82 -3.28 -8.56 -1.96
C ALA A 82 -4.17 -9.81 -2.11
N TYR A 83 -3.97 -10.58 -3.18
CA TYR A 83 -4.69 -11.84 -3.42
C TYR A 83 -4.53 -12.85 -2.29
N ILE A 84 -3.29 -13.18 -1.88
CA ILE A 84 -3.08 -14.17 -0.81
C ILE A 84 -3.59 -13.66 0.54
N THR A 85 -3.58 -12.34 0.77
CA THR A 85 -4.15 -11.72 1.96
C THR A 85 -5.64 -11.99 2.02
N LYS A 86 -6.39 -11.61 0.97
CA LYS A 86 -7.84 -11.81 0.91
C LYS A 86 -8.23 -13.28 0.91
N LYS A 87 -7.45 -14.13 0.25
CA LYS A 87 -7.68 -15.57 0.24
C LYS A 87 -7.53 -16.18 1.64
N ASN A 88 -6.62 -15.71 2.48
CA ASN A 88 -6.35 -16.28 3.79
C ASN A 88 -7.04 -15.58 4.96
N ASP A 89 -7.47 -14.34 4.79
CA ASP A 89 -8.10 -13.58 5.84
C ASP A 89 -9.55 -14.06 6.06
N PHE A 90 -9.77 -14.79 7.16
CA PHE A 90 -11.09 -15.24 7.57
C PHE A 90 -12.06 -14.07 7.73
N MET A 91 -11.59 -12.93 8.26
CA MET A 91 -12.43 -11.75 8.40
C MET A 91 -12.81 -11.19 7.03
N SER A 92 -11.92 -11.18 6.04
CA SER A 92 -12.29 -10.85 4.66
C SER A 92 -13.32 -11.83 4.06
N ARG A 93 -13.29 -13.12 4.43
CA ARG A 93 -14.31 -14.10 4.00
C ARG A 93 -15.67 -13.92 4.67
N VAL A 94 -15.68 -13.47 5.93
CA VAL A 94 -16.90 -13.25 6.72
C VAL A 94 -17.49 -11.87 6.43
N VAL A 95 -16.68 -10.81 6.54
CA VAL A 95 -17.07 -9.42 6.23
C VAL A 95 -17.33 -9.25 4.73
N GLY A 96 -16.66 -9.98 3.84
CA GLY A 96 -16.97 -9.96 2.41
C GLY A 96 -18.37 -10.52 2.06
N LYS A 97 -18.96 -11.32 2.97
CA LYS A 97 -20.34 -11.84 2.84
C LYS A 97 -21.40 -10.91 3.43
N PHE A 98 -21.07 -10.11 4.45
CA PHE A 98 -22.06 -9.35 5.23
C PHE A 98 -21.80 -7.83 5.31
N GLY A 99 -20.60 -7.37 4.97
CA GLY A 99 -20.22 -5.97 4.95
C GLY A 99 -20.37 -5.34 3.57
N PRO A 100 -20.53 -4.00 3.49
CA PRO A 100 -20.51 -3.30 2.21
C PRO A 100 -19.14 -3.54 1.58
N GLN A 101 -19.09 -4.32 0.50
CA GLN A 101 -17.87 -4.47 -0.29
C GLN A 101 -17.44 -3.06 -0.70
N THR A 102 -16.19 -2.66 -0.54
CA THR A 102 -15.67 -1.36 -0.98
C THR A 102 -14.72 -1.62 -2.14
N GLY A 103 -15.11 -1.26 -3.37
CA GLY A 103 -14.28 -1.42 -4.57
C GLY A 103 -14.05 -2.87 -5.05
N THR A 104 -12.79 -3.20 -5.34
CA THR A 104 -12.35 -4.50 -5.86
C THR A 104 -12.42 -5.60 -4.77
N PRO A 105 -12.43 -6.90 -5.13
CA PRO A 105 -12.30 -7.99 -4.15
C PRO A 105 -11.01 -7.92 -3.32
N LEU A 106 -10.01 -7.20 -3.82
CA LEU A 106 -8.71 -7.02 -3.20
C LEU A 106 -8.59 -5.76 -2.37
N ASP A 107 -9.50 -4.81 -2.51
CA ASP A 107 -9.40 -3.50 -1.85
C ASP A 107 -9.57 -3.60 -0.34
N VAL A 108 -8.96 -2.63 0.34
CA VAL A 108 -8.96 -2.47 1.80
C VAL A 108 -8.26 -3.64 2.50
N GLY A 109 -7.26 -3.34 3.30
CA GLY A 109 -6.53 -4.36 4.03
C GLY A 109 -5.60 -3.75 5.04
N PHE A 110 -4.95 -4.63 5.80
CA PHE A 110 -4.02 -4.24 6.85
C PHE A 110 -2.63 -4.77 6.50
N GLY A 111 -1.61 -3.96 6.83
CA GLY A 111 -0.21 -4.36 6.66
C GLY A 111 0.10 -5.67 7.38
N LYS A 112 -0.38 -5.83 8.63
CA LYS A 112 -0.18 -7.05 9.42
C LYS A 112 -0.76 -8.30 8.76
N SER A 113 -2.05 -8.28 8.40
CA SER A 113 -2.70 -9.43 7.76
C SER A 113 -1.98 -9.84 6.47
N THR A 114 -1.44 -8.85 5.74
CA THR A 114 -0.70 -9.09 4.51
C THR A 114 0.64 -9.74 4.76
N ILE A 115 1.43 -9.20 5.69
CA ILE A 115 2.71 -9.80 6.04
C ILE A 115 2.51 -11.21 6.63
N ASP A 116 1.48 -11.42 7.44
CA ASP A 116 1.14 -12.75 7.95
C ASP A 116 0.74 -13.72 6.82
N ALA A 117 -0.03 -13.26 5.83
CA ALA A 117 -0.35 -14.07 4.65
C ALA A 117 0.90 -14.39 3.81
N ILE A 118 1.81 -13.42 3.62
CA ILE A 118 3.09 -13.63 2.96
C ILE A 118 3.95 -14.63 3.74
N ARG A 119 4.01 -14.52 5.07
CA ARG A 119 4.77 -15.45 5.92
C ARG A 119 4.23 -16.89 5.82
N LYS A 120 2.89 -17.03 5.78
CA LYS A 120 2.24 -18.34 5.67
C LYS A 120 2.43 -18.99 4.29
N ASN A 121 2.22 -18.23 3.22
CA ASN A 121 2.12 -18.78 1.86
C ASN A 121 3.41 -18.61 1.05
N GLY A 122 4.21 -17.60 1.38
CA GLY A 122 5.33 -17.11 0.59
C GLY A 122 4.88 -16.21 -0.57
N MET A 123 5.82 -15.46 -1.14
CA MET A 123 5.61 -14.69 -2.37
C MET A 123 5.86 -15.57 -3.59
N CYS A 124 5.03 -15.43 -4.62
CA CYS A 124 5.26 -16.08 -5.91
C CYS A 124 6.38 -15.37 -6.66
N ARG A 125 7.21 -16.11 -7.39
CA ARG A 125 8.22 -15.52 -8.26
C ARG A 125 7.58 -14.77 -9.42
N GLU A 126 8.17 -13.65 -9.79
CA GLU A 126 7.67 -12.77 -10.86
C GLU A 126 7.58 -13.50 -12.23
N ASP A 127 8.58 -14.31 -12.58
CA ASP A 127 8.56 -15.11 -13.83
C ASP A 127 7.35 -16.06 -13.89
N ILE A 128 6.98 -16.64 -12.74
CA ILE A 128 5.81 -17.51 -12.63
C ILE A 128 4.51 -16.71 -12.68
N ILE A 129 4.45 -15.53 -12.04
CA ILE A 129 3.30 -14.63 -12.13
C ILE A 129 3.05 -14.25 -13.58
N GLN A 130 4.06 -13.75 -14.29
CA GLN A 130 3.95 -13.35 -15.69
C GLN A 130 3.53 -14.52 -16.59
N LYS A 131 4.11 -15.70 -16.37
CA LYS A 131 3.69 -16.93 -17.08
C LYS A 131 2.23 -17.29 -16.81
N SER A 132 1.79 -17.16 -15.56
CA SER A 132 0.43 -17.49 -15.13
C SER A 132 -0.59 -16.52 -15.73
N ILE A 133 -0.30 -15.21 -15.70
CA ILE A 133 -1.11 -14.18 -16.37
C ILE A 133 -1.15 -14.45 -17.88
N ALA A 134 -0.02 -14.77 -18.51
CA ALA A 134 0.01 -15.06 -19.94
C ALA A 134 -0.81 -16.30 -20.33
N GLN A 135 -0.77 -17.37 -19.53
CA GLN A 135 -1.62 -18.55 -19.74
C GLN A 135 -3.10 -18.23 -19.58
N PHE A 136 -3.45 -17.40 -18.60
CA PHE A 136 -4.83 -16.94 -18.41
C PHE A 136 -5.30 -16.05 -19.57
N ALA A 137 -4.46 -15.11 -20.00
CA ALA A 137 -4.75 -14.17 -21.08
C ALA A 137 -5.00 -14.86 -22.43
N LYS A 138 -4.27 -15.95 -22.72
CA LYS A 138 -4.47 -16.78 -23.92
C LYS A 138 -5.90 -17.32 -24.05
N LYS A 139 -6.59 -17.60 -22.93
CA LYS A 139 -8.00 -18.06 -22.95
C LYS A 139 -8.95 -17.06 -23.62
N PHE A 140 -8.56 -15.79 -23.64
CA PHE A 140 -9.33 -14.68 -24.20
C PHE A 140 -8.64 -14.05 -25.42
N SER A 141 -7.57 -14.64 -25.94
CA SER A 141 -6.75 -14.03 -27.01
C SER A 141 -6.28 -12.59 -26.66
N LEU A 142 -5.96 -12.36 -25.38
CA LEU A 142 -5.51 -11.06 -24.89
C LEU A 142 -4.00 -11.06 -24.62
N PRO A 143 -3.31 -9.91 -24.80
CA PRO A 143 -2.00 -9.70 -24.22
C PRO A 143 -2.04 -9.72 -22.67
N PRO A 144 -1.00 -10.22 -21.97
CA PRO A 144 -0.99 -10.33 -20.51
C PRO A 144 -1.27 -9.01 -19.77
N ASN A 145 -0.67 -7.91 -20.23
CA ASN A 145 -0.86 -6.59 -19.63
C ASN A 145 -2.32 -6.09 -19.72
N ILE A 146 -3.05 -6.50 -20.77
CA ILE A 146 -4.44 -6.12 -20.97
C ILE A 146 -5.35 -6.82 -19.95
N VAL A 147 -5.03 -8.04 -19.52
CA VAL A 147 -5.81 -8.74 -18.48
C VAL A 147 -5.80 -7.94 -17.17
N ILE A 148 -4.62 -7.55 -16.71
CA ILE A 148 -4.49 -6.81 -15.44
C ILE A 148 -5.13 -5.42 -15.57
N GLU A 149 -4.92 -4.75 -16.70
CA GLU A 149 -5.51 -3.44 -16.95
C GLU A 149 -7.04 -3.47 -17.02
N VAL A 150 -7.64 -4.44 -17.71
CA VAL A 150 -9.10 -4.62 -17.76
C VAL A 150 -9.63 -4.97 -16.38
N LEU A 151 -8.95 -5.85 -15.64
CA LEU A 151 -9.37 -6.24 -14.30
C LEU A 151 -9.39 -5.04 -13.35
N HIS A 152 -8.31 -4.25 -13.32
CA HIS A 152 -8.22 -3.05 -12.49
C HIS A 152 -9.18 -1.96 -12.96
N GLY A 153 -9.27 -1.74 -14.27
CA GLY A 153 -10.20 -0.79 -14.87
C GLY A 153 -11.62 -1.09 -14.41
N VAL A 154 -12.15 -2.27 -14.77
CA VAL A 154 -13.52 -2.69 -14.44
C VAL A 154 -13.84 -2.52 -12.97
N TYR A 155 -12.92 -2.86 -12.06
CA TYR A 155 -13.18 -2.67 -10.64
C TYR A 155 -13.08 -1.19 -10.19
N ALA A 156 -12.25 -0.38 -10.82
CA ALA A 156 -12.13 1.06 -10.53
C ALA A 156 -13.40 1.83 -10.92
N ASP A 157 -13.92 1.71 -12.15
CA ASP A 157 -15.16 2.42 -12.50
C ASP A 157 -16.36 1.83 -11.74
N TRP A 158 -16.30 0.54 -11.37
CA TRP A 158 -17.31 -0.02 -10.48
C TRP A 158 -17.30 0.70 -9.14
N HIS A 159 -16.13 1.03 -8.59
CA HIS A 159 -16.01 1.83 -7.38
C HIS A 159 -16.54 3.25 -7.58
N GLU A 160 -16.26 3.90 -8.70
CA GLU A 160 -16.76 5.25 -8.98
C GLU A 160 -18.30 5.28 -9.09
N LYS A 161 -18.89 4.31 -9.81
CA LYS A 161 -20.34 4.14 -9.92
C LYS A 161 -21.02 3.65 -8.61
N LYS A 162 -20.23 3.21 -7.63
CA LYS A 162 -20.64 2.66 -6.32
C LYS A 162 -21.19 3.68 -5.34
N GLY A 163 -21.00 4.98 -5.58
CA GLY A 163 -21.48 6.05 -4.69
C GLY A 163 -22.97 5.98 -4.33
N SER A 164 -23.76 5.13 -4.99
CA SER A 164 -25.11 4.77 -4.55
C SER A 164 -25.21 3.30 -4.09
N LEU A 165 -25.42 3.08 -2.78
CA LEU A 165 -25.74 1.78 -2.18
C LEU A 165 -26.94 1.08 -2.90
N LYS A 166 -27.84 1.90 -3.47
CA LYS A 166 -28.98 1.48 -4.28
C LYS A 166 -28.57 0.78 -5.58
N PHE A 167 -27.40 1.08 -6.16
CA PHE A 167 -26.91 0.45 -7.39
C PHE A 167 -26.66 -1.05 -7.20
N TYR A 168 -26.05 -1.43 -6.07
CA TYR A 168 -25.76 -2.83 -5.74
C TYR A 168 -27.02 -3.64 -5.44
N GLN A 169 -27.96 -3.06 -4.71
CA GLN A 169 -29.23 -3.71 -4.37
C GLN A 169 -30.19 -3.83 -5.58
N LYS A 170 -30.05 -2.93 -6.57
CA LYS A 170 -30.86 -2.91 -7.80
C LYS A 170 -30.10 -3.41 -9.03
N TRP A 171 -28.99 -4.12 -8.85
CA TRP A 171 -28.13 -4.44 -9.98
C TRP A 171 -28.83 -5.38 -10.96
N ARG A 172 -29.21 -4.83 -12.13
CA ARG A 172 -30.00 -5.45 -13.20
C ARG A 172 -29.11 -5.83 -14.40
N PRO A 173 -29.53 -6.79 -15.24
CA PRO A 173 -28.83 -7.15 -16.49
C PRO A 173 -28.44 -5.97 -17.38
N GLN A 174 -29.29 -4.94 -17.48
CA GLN A 174 -29.02 -3.72 -18.24
C GLN A 174 -27.71 -2.98 -17.84
N TYR A 175 -27.31 -3.00 -16.55
CA TYR A 175 -26.04 -2.38 -16.13
C TYR A 175 -24.81 -3.21 -16.51
N THR A 176 -24.99 -4.51 -16.76
CA THR A 176 -23.93 -5.37 -17.30
C THR A 176 -23.62 -4.96 -18.74
N GLU A 177 -24.65 -4.76 -19.56
CA GLU A 177 -24.50 -4.30 -20.94
C GLU A 177 -23.90 -2.90 -21.00
N GLU A 178 -24.42 -1.94 -20.22
CA GLU A 178 -23.85 -0.59 -20.16
C GLU A 178 -22.37 -0.57 -19.72
N LEU A 179 -21.97 -1.44 -18.79
CA LEU A 179 -20.58 -1.50 -18.33
C LEU A 179 -19.68 -2.15 -19.39
N VAL A 180 -20.14 -3.25 -20.00
CA VAL A 180 -19.45 -3.86 -21.14
C VAL A 180 -19.31 -2.84 -22.28
N ASP A 181 -20.36 -2.11 -22.59
CA ASP A 181 -20.40 -1.11 -23.67
C ASP A 181 -19.73 0.20 -23.29
N ALA A 182 -19.43 0.48 -22.02
CA ALA A 182 -18.56 1.59 -21.63
C ALA A 182 -17.08 1.24 -21.87
N TYR A 183 -16.67 0.02 -21.52
CA TYR A 183 -15.27 -0.42 -21.63
C TYR A 183 -14.87 -0.91 -23.01
N THR A 184 -15.82 -1.52 -23.73
CA THR A 184 -15.57 -2.07 -25.07
C THR A 184 -15.15 -0.96 -26.04
N PRO A 185 -15.84 0.18 -26.17
CA PRO A 185 -15.49 1.24 -27.12
C PRO A 185 -14.18 1.96 -26.81
N TYR A 186 -13.83 2.19 -25.54
CA TYR A 186 -12.56 2.88 -25.20
C TYR A 186 -11.35 2.10 -25.73
N ARG A 187 -11.42 0.76 -25.72
CA ARG A 187 -10.37 -0.12 -26.25
C ARG A 187 -10.54 -0.48 -27.72
N CYS A 188 -11.77 -0.73 -28.16
CA CYS A 188 -12.06 -1.19 -29.51
C CYS A 188 -12.06 -0.06 -30.55
N LYS A 189 -12.36 1.20 -30.17
CA LYS A 189 -12.33 2.34 -31.10
C LYS A 189 -10.91 2.86 -31.36
N LYS A 190 -10.00 2.84 -30.37
CA LYS A 190 -8.63 3.39 -30.51
C LYS A 190 -7.64 2.44 -31.21
N ARG A 191 -7.90 1.13 -31.26
CA ARG A 191 -7.04 0.12 -31.93
C ARG A 191 -7.88 -0.99 -32.59
N PRO A 192 -8.51 -0.74 -33.75
CA PRO A 192 -9.57 -1.58 -34.32
C PRO A 192 -9.14 -2.94 -34.92
N LYS A 193 -7.90 -3.41 -34.78
CA LYS A 193 -7.47 -4.71 -35.33
C LYS A 193 -7.90 -5.91 -34.44
N THR A 194 -9.22 -6.11 -34.40
CA THR A 194 -10.02 -7.35 -34.55
C THR A 194 -9.82 -8.62 -33.69
N ALA A 195 -8.74 -8.85 -32.94
CA ALA A 195 -8.67 -9.99 -32.00
C ALA A 195 -8.87 -9.59 -30.52
N SER A 196 -8.43 -8.37 -30.17
CA SER A 196 -8.43 -7.90 -28.78
C SER A 196 -9.81 -7.48 -28.25
N CYS A 197 -10.73 -7.08 -29.13
CA CYS A 197 -12.04 -6.56 -28.73
C CYS A 197 -12.97 -7.67 -28.22
N LYS A 198 -13.12 -8.75 -29.01
CA LYS A 198 -13.92 -9.93 -28.64
C LYS A 198 -13.40 -10.54 -27.34
N GLY A 199 -12.09 -10.72 -27.24
CA GLY A 199 -11.42 -11.20 -26.04
C GLY A 199 -11.68 -10.35 -24.80
N SER A 200 -11.61 -9.02 -24.96
CA SER A 200 -11.89 -8.10 -23.85
C SER A 200 -13.34 -8.19 -23.40
N LYS A 201 -14.29 -8.26 -24.33
CA LYS A 201 -15.73 -8.42 -24.03
C LYS A 201 -16.00 -9.75 -23.31
N GLU A 202 -15.42 -10.85 -23.76
CA GLU A 202 -15.51 -12.15 -23.09
C GLU A 202 -14.93 -12.12 -21.69
N PHE A 203 -13.78 -11.46 -21.50
CA PHE A 203 -13.15 -11.34 -20.20
C PHE A 203 -13.94 -10.45 -19.24
N ILE A 204 -14.46 -9.30 -19.70
CA ILE A 204 -15.35 -8.44 -18.90
C ILE A 204 -16.60 -9.22 -18.48
N ASN A 205 -17.21 -9.97 -19.40
CA ASN A 205 -18.36 -10.83 -19.09
C ASN A 205 -18.02 -11.88 -18.01
N LEU A 206 -16.83 -12.50 -18.06
CA LEU A 206 -16.37 -13.40 -17.01
C LEU A 206 -16.25 -12.68 -15.66
N ILE A 207 -15.66 -11.46 -15.64
CA ILE A 207 -15.50 -10.67 -14.42
C ILE A 207 -16.86 -10.40 -13.78
N ILE A 208 -17.77 -9.86 -14.59
CA ILE A 208 -19.12 -9.52 -14.13
C ILE A 208 -19.84 -10.77 -13.63
N LYS A 209 -19.85 -11.86 -14.40
CA LYS A 209 -20.49 -13.14 -14.03
C LYS A 209 -19.98 -13.69 -12.70
N ASN A 210 -18.68 -13.69 -12.47
CA ASN A 210 -18.11 -14.15 -11.20
C ASN A 210 -18.50 -13.23 -10.05
N PHE A 211 -18.54 -11.93 -10.30
CA PHE A 211 -18.96 -10.98 -9.29
C PHE A 211 -20.41 -11.16 -8.86
N GLN A 212 -21.37 -11.32 -9.81
CA GLN A 212 -22.79 -11.55 -9.47
C GLN A 212 -22.97 -12.76 -8.55
N LYS A 213 -22.09 -13.75 -8.72
CA LYS A 213 -22.11 -15.00 -7.95
C LYS A 213 -21.33 -14.95 -6.64
N GLY A 214 -20.75 -13.79 -6.28
CA GLY A 214 -19.86 -13.68 -5.13
C GLY A 214 -18.56 -14.48 -5.26
N LYS A 215 -18.16 -14.82 -6.49
CA LYS A 215 -17.02 -15.66 -6.87
C LYS A 215 -15.87 -14.86 -7.48
N SER A 216 -15.79 -13.58 -7.19
CA SER A 216 -14.79 -12.68 -7.78
C SER A 216 -13.33 -13.11 -7.51
N MET A 217 -13.07 -13.80 -6.40
CA MET A 217 -11.77 -14.40 -6.09
C MET A 217 -11.38 -15.58 -7.00
N GLU A 218 -12.34 -16.27 -7.62
CA GLU A 218 -12.05 -17.38 -8.55
C GLU A 218 -11.27 -16.90 -9.78
N ILE A 219 -11.41 -15.64 -10.18
CA ILE A 219 -10.63 -15.04 -11.27
C ILE A 219 -9.16 -14.98 -10.86
N TYR A 220 -8.88 -14.51 -9.65
CA TYR A 220 -7.51 -14.45 -9.13
C TYR A 220 -6.92 -15.83 -8.87
N ASP A 221 -7.73 -16.81 -8.43
CA ASP A 221 -7.30 -18.22 -8.34
C ASP A 221 -6.84 -18.76 -9.70
N ASN A 222 -7.54 -18.41 -10.78
CA ASN A 222 -7.14 -18.79 -12.13
C ASN A 222 -5.89 -18.04 -12.61
N ILE A 223 -5.84 -16.72 -12.39
CA ILE A 223 -4.69 -15.88 -12.77
C ILE A 223 -3.41 -16.34 -12.06
N PHE A 224 -3.48 -16.69 -10.77
CA PHE A 224 -2.33 -17.10 -9.96
C PHE A 224 -2.22 -18.61 -9.76
N SER A 225 -2.87 -19.41 -10.61
CA SER A 225 -2.93 -20.87 -10.47
C SER A 225 -1.54 -21.54 -10.41
N LEU A 226 -0.54 -21.00 -11.12
CA LEU A 226 0.84 -21.53 -11.10
C LEU A 226 1.61 -21.22 -9.81
N CYS A 227 1.15 -20.26 -9.00
CA CYS A 227 1.80 -19.85 -7.77
C CYS A 227 1.59 -20.84 -6.61
N ASN A 228 0.65 -21.77 -6.72
CA ASN A 228 0.38 -22.77 -5.67
C ASN A 228 1.45 -23.88 -5.57
N LYS A 229 2.42 -23.92 -6.51
CA LYS A 229 3.47 -24.94 -6.52
C LYS A 229 4.63 -24.52 -5.62
N PRO A 230 5.20 -25.41 -4.77
CA PRO A 230 6.32 -25.07 -3.89
C PRO A 230 7.51 -24.42 -4.60
N LYS A 231 7.84 -24.89 -5.81
CA LYS A 231 8.93 -24.34 -6.64
C LYS A 231 8.68 -22.92 -7.17
N SER A 232 7.44 -22.46 -7.13
CA SER A 232 7.03 -21.12 -7.55
C SER A 232 7.16 -20.08 -6.44
N ILE A 233 7.51 -20.49 -5.22
CA ILE A 233 7.51 -19.65 -4.03
C ILE A 233 8.92 -19.20 -3.65
N ILE A 234 9.07 -17.92 -3.32
CA ILE A 234 10.28 -17.32 -2.73
C ILE A 234 10.34 -17.71 -1.25
N LEU A 235 10.94 -18.87 -0.95
CA LEU A 235 10.99 -19.43 0.41
C LEU A 235 11.45 -18.46 1.52
N PRO A 236 12.43 -17.56 1.30
CA PRO A 236 12.81 -16.57 2.33
C PRO A 236 11.65 -15.73 2.85
N THR A 237 10.63 -15.42 2.06
CA THR A 237 9.49 -14.62 2.53
C THR A 237 8.59 -15.38 3.50
N LYS A 238 8.74 -16.71 3.60
CA LYS A 238 8.08 -17.51 4.64
C LYS A 238 8.77 -17.42 6.00
N ARG A 239 10.01 -16.91 6.03
CA ARG A 239 10.84 -16.76 7.24
C ARG A 239 10.82 -15.33 7.79
N LEU A 240 9.82 -14.54 7.39
CA LEU A 240 9.65 -13.19 7.92
C LEU A 240 9.48 -13.24 9.45
N PRO A 241 10.10 -12.30 10.19
CA PRO A 241 9.87 -12.16 11.61
C PRO A 241 8.39 -11.93 11.92
N PRO A 242 7.94 -12.19 13.17
CA PRO A 242 6.63 -11.78 13.61
C PRO A 242 6.38 -10.28 13.40
N VAL A 243 5.11 -9.92 13.25
CA VAL A 243 4.69 -8.53 13.04
C VAL A 243 3.98 -8.03 14.28
N GLU A 244 4.41 -6.87 14.77
CA GLU A 244 3.74 -6.13 15.82
C GLU A 244 2.93 -4.98 15.22
N THR A 245 1.73 -4.76 15.75
CA THR A 245 0.83 -3.70 15.32
C THR A 245 0.25 -2.97 16.51
N HIS A 246 0.30 -1.64 16.47
CA HIS A 246 -0.30 -0.76 17.46
C HIS A 246 -1.38 0.08 16.80
N THR A 247 -2.58 0.08 17.39
CA THR A 247 -3.74 0.85 16.92
C THR A 247 -4.26 1.77 18.00
N TRP A 248 -4.90 2.87 17.59
CA TRP A 248 -5.62 3.79 18.48
C TRP A 248 -4.76 4.36 19.63
N LYS A 249 -3.45 4.48 19.42
CA LYS A 249 -2.52 5.12 20.36
C LYS A 249 -2.40 6.62 20.08
N SER A 250 -1.84 7.35 21.03
CA SER A 250 -1.63 8.80 20.87
C SER A 250 -0.58 9.11 19.80
N GLN A 251 -0.66 10.31 19.24
CA GLN A 251 0.35 10.86 18.33
C GLN A 251 1.79 10.69 18.87
N ASN A 252 2.02 11.10 20.12
CA ASN A 252 3.33 11.00 20.77
C ASN A 252 3.82 9.56 20.87
N TYR A 253 2.91 8.61 21.11
CA TYR A 253 3.24 7.19 21.11
C TYR A 253 3.75 6.76 19.73
N TYR A 254 3.02 7.08 18.64
CA TYR A 254 3.43 6.68 17.30
C TYR A 254 4.75 7.32 16.87
N LYS A 255 4.92 8.61 17.13
CA LYS A 255 6.19 9.32 16.85
C LYS A 255 7.36 8.64 17.54
N ARG A 256 7.26 8.42 18.86
CA ARG A 256 8.30 7.74 19.65
C ARG A 256 8.57 6.34 19.12
N LYS A 257 7.51 5.57 18.83
CA LYS A 257 7.67 4.19 18.37
C LYS A 257 8.35 4.11 17.01
N ILE A 258 7.98 4.96 16.07
CA ILE A 258 8.66 5.05 14.76
C ILE A 258 10.14 5.41 14.93
N ILE A 259 10.46 6.40 15.78
CA ILE A 259 11.85 6.80 16.07
C ILE A 259 12.64 5.63 16.66
N GLU A 260 12.12 4.98 17.71
CA GLU A 260 12.71 3.81 18.36
C GLU A 260 13.02 2.69 17.36
N ARG A 261 12.08 2.37 16.46
CA ARG A 261 12.28 1.33 15.44
C ARG A 261 13.35 1.70 14.41
N LEU A 262 13.42 2.98 14.03
CA LEU A 262 14.41 3.47 13.08
C LEU A 262 15.81 3.64 13.70
N ASP A 263 15.93 3.76 15.02
CA ASP A 263 17.21 3.87 15.73
C ASP A 263 17.90 2.51 15.99
N LYS A 264 17.22 1.38 15.72
CA LYS A 264 17.82 0.05 15.82
C LYS A 264 18.99 -0.12 14.84
N LYS A 265 20.04 -0.86 15.25
CA LYS A 265 21.21 -1.18 14.40
C LYS A 265 20.82 -1.81 13.05
N ASN A 266 19.81 -2.68 13.05
CA ASN A 266 19.28 -3.35 11.87
C ASN A 266 17.94 -2.76 11.42
N ALA A 267 17.76 -1.45 11.58
CA ALA A 267 16.51 -0.73 11.33
C ALA A 267 15.78 -1.21 10.07
N GLN A 268 14.49 -1.49 10.25
CA GLN A 268 13.55 -1.83 9.21
C GLN A 268 12.58 -0.67 9.01
N PRO A 269 12.03 -0.49 7.80
CA PRO A 269 10.96 0.45 7.59
C PRO A 269 9.73 0.11 8.44
N VAL A 270 8.88 1.11 8.67
CA VAL A 270 7.67 0.99 9.50
C VAL A 270 6.46 1.29 8.63
N ILE A 271 5.47 0.40 8.58
CA ILE A 271 4.20 0.66 7.90
C ILE A 271 3.34 1.55 8.81
N ILE A 272 2.72 2.56 8.23
CA ILE A 272 1.73 3.40 8.90
C ILE A 272 0.40 3.32 8.17
N SER A 273 -0.70 3.28 8.92
CA SER A 273 -2.04 3.55 8.41
C SER A 273 -2.49 4.92 8.91
N TYR A 274 -2.90 5.79 8.00
CA TYR A 274 -3.14 7.20 8.28
C TYR A 274 -4.21 7.81 7.37
N CYS A 275 -4.72 8.98 7.73
CA CYS A 275 -5.62 9.77 6.88
C CYS A 275 -4.79 10.51 5.82
N ALA A 276 -4.92 10.09 4.56
CA ALA A 276 -4.06 10.49 3.47
C ALA A 276 -4.23 11.96 3.04
N ASP A 277 -5.35 12.57 3.41
CA ASP A 277 -5.64 13.99 3.20
C ASP A 277 -4.55 14.92 3.79
N ILE A 278 -3.79 14.47 4.80
CA ILE A 278 -2.62 15.20 5.34
C ILE A 278 -1.53 15.45 4.28
N LEU A 279 -1.49 14.63 3.23
CA LEU A 279 -0.54 14.83 2.14
C LEU A 279 -0.89 16.05 1.29
N TYR A 280 -2.16 16.42 1.21
CA TYR A 280 -2.67 17.51 0.37
C TYR A 280 -2.99 18.77 1.18
N ASN A 281 -3.39 18.59 2.44
CA ASN A 281 -3.71 19.66 3.37
C ASN A 281 -2.90 19.47 4.65
N ASP A 282 -1.86 20.29 4.85
CA ASP A 282 -0.95 20.18 5.98
C ASP A 282 -1.59 20.50 7.34
N LYS A 283 -2.80 21.07 7.33
CA LYS A 283 -3.63 21.34 8.50
C LYS A 283 -4.72 20.29 8.70
N HIS A 284 -4.71 19.21 7.92
CA HIS A 284 -5.72 18.16 8.02
C HIS A 284 -5.71 17.48 9.40
N ASP A 285 -6.91 17.27 9.93
CA ASP A 285 -7.18 16.58 11.19
C ASP A 285 -8.27 15.52 10.98
N GLY A 286 -7.82 14.35 10.55
CA GLY A 286 -8.67 13.23 10.17
C GLY A 286 -9.05 12.30 11.32
N LEU A 287 -8.54 12.52 12.54
CA LEU A 287 -8.73 11.61 13.68
C LEU A 287 -9.60 12.21 14.80
N LEU A 288 -10.43 11.38 15.42
CA LEU A 288 -11.14 11.71 16.66
C LEU A 288 -10.16 11.81 17.83
N ARG A 289 -10.60 12.34 18.98
CA ARG A 289 -9.78 12.37 20.22
C ARG A 289 -9.33 10.97 20.68
N THR A 290 -10.07 9.94 20.28
CA THR A 290 -9.75 8.52 20.48
C THR A 290 -8.68 7.98 19.51
N ASN A 291 -8.13 8.83 18.64
CA ASN A 291 -7.22 8.49 17.53
C ASN A 291 -7.85 7.54 16.49
N SER A 292 -9.17 7.42 16.45
CA SER A 292 -9.90 6.67 15.42
C SER A 292 -10.27 7.58 14.24
N PRO A 293 -10.43 7.06 13.01
CA PRO A 293 -10.70 7.86 11.83
C PRO A 293 -12.05 8.55 11.95
N ARG A 294 -12.11 9.84 11.61
CA ARG A 294 -13.36 10.59 11.53
C ARG A 294 -14.15 10.10 10.30
N PRO A 295 -15.42 9.68 10.47
CA PRO A 295 -16.25 9.29 9.34
C PRO A 295 -16.32 10.39 8.28
N GLY A 296 -16.08 10.03 7.02
CA GLY A 296 -16.13 10.96 5.87
C GLY A 296 -15.00 12.00 5.80
N LYS A 297 -14.08 12.03 6.79
CA LYS A 297 -12.96 12.98 6.84
C LYS A 297 -11.59 12.31 6.79
N CYS A 298 -11.53 11.00 6.57
CA CYS A 298 -10.27 10.28 6.55
C CYS A 298 -10.23 9.35 5.34
N SER A 299 -9.46 9.74 4.32
CA SER A 299 -9.08 8.84 3.24
C SER A 299 -8.04 7.86 3.78
N GLN A 300 -8.47 6.67 4.23
CA GLN A 300 -7.58 5.71 4.86
C GLN A 300 -6.53 5.20 3.85
N HIS A 301 -5.26 5.26 4.25
CA HIS A 301 -4.17 4.87 3.37
C HIS A 301 -3.00 4.26 4.15
N LEU A 302 -2.23 3.40 3.47
CA LEU A 302 -1.06 2.74 4.04
C LEU A 302 0.18 3.08 3.23
N SER A 303 1.22 3.51 3.95
CA SER A 303 2.52 3.89 3.39
C SER A 303 3.64 3.37 4.28
N LEU A 304 4.88 3.53 3.83
CA LEU A 304 6.05 3.08 4.56
C LEU A 304 6.92 4.27 5.01
N ILE A 305 7.27 4.31 6.29
CA ILE A 305 8.29 5.22 6.81
C ILE A 305 9.64 4.52 6.72
N ALA A 306 10.53 5.06 5.88
CA ALA A 306 11.84 4.49 5.59
C ALA A 306 12.99 5.39 6.05
N GLY A 307 12.73 6.42 6.85
CA GLY A 307 13.79 7.27 7.35
C GLY A 307 13.30 8.36 8.28
N LYS A 308 14.25 9.00 8.96
CA LYS A 308 14.02 10.16 9.81
C LYS A 308 15.21 11.12 9.74
N ARG A 309 14.99 12.41 9.97
CA ARG A 309 16.06 13.42 10.07
C ARG A 309 15.60 14.63 10.88
N THR A 310 16.53 15.39 11.42
CA THR A 310 16.25 16.74 11.91
C THR A 310 16.45 17.75 10.78
N ARG A 311 15.49 18.69 10.62
CA ARG A 311 15.62 19.87 9.75
C ARG A 311 14.93 21.05 10.42
N ASN A 312 15.62 22.17 10.57
CA ASN A 312 15.12 23.39 11.23
C ASN A 312 14.56 23.12 12.64
N GLY A 313 15.28 22.33 13.45
CA GLY A 313 14.87 21.97 14.80
C GLY A 313 13.70 20.97 14.91
N LYS A 314 13.12 20.53 13.78
CA LYS A 314 12.00 19.58 13.76
C LYS A 314 12.42 18.22 13.24
N CYS A 315 11.84 17.16 13.80
CA CYS A 315 11.98 15.81 13.29
C CYS A 315 11.08 15.64 12.06
N GLN A 316 11.64 15.07 10.99
CA GLN A 316 10.93 14.75 9.77
C GLN A 316 11.03 13.27 9.48
N PHE A 317 9.95 12.67 8.97
CA PHE A 317 9.94 11.29 8.50
C PHE A 317 10.00 11.21 6.98
N PHE A 318 10.71 10.20 6.47
CA PHE A 318 10.76 9.89 5.05
C PHE A 318 9.67 8.88 4.68
N LEU A 319 8.64 9.35 4.00
CA LEU A 319 7.50 8.55 3.57
C LEU A 319 7.70 8.05 2.13
N LYS A 320 7.55 6.74 1.97
CA LYS A 320 7.39 6.04 0.70
C LYS A 320 5.90 5.80 0.49
N ASN A 321 5.31 6.62 -0.38
CA ASN A 321 3.91 6.50 -0.75
C ASN A 321 3.73 5.52 -1.93
N THR A 322 2.49 5.17 -2.24
CA THR A 322 2.08 4.18 -3.23
C THR A 322 1.29 4.80 -4.39
N TRP A 323 1.49 6.09 -4.67
CA TRP A 323 0.85 6.85 -5.77
C TRP A 323 1.84 7.26 -6.88
N GLY A 324 2.96 6.56 -7.00
CA GLY A 324 3.94 6.75 -8.07
C GLY A 324 5.04 7.76 -7.77
N GLU A 325 5.66 8.26 -8.84
CA GLU A 325 6.91 9.02 -8.78
C GLU A 325 6.75 10.52 -9.02
N ASN A 326 5.53 11.04 -9.14
CA ASN A 326 5.36 12.44 -9.47
C ASN A 326 5.18 13.27 -8.18
N CYS A 327 5.94 14.37 -8.05
CA CYS A 327 5.78 15.32 -6.94
C CYS A 327 4.60 16.27 -7.19
N ASN A 328 4.25 16.49 -8.46
CA ASN A 328 3.25 17.44 -8.92
C ASN A 328 1.82 16.90 -8.73
N TRP A 329 1.64 15.86 -7.92
CA TRP A 329 0.33 15.61 -7.36
C TRP A 329 0.01 16.79 -6.44
N ASP A 330 -1.26 17.01 -6.10
CA ASP A 330 -1.71 18.15 -5.28
C ASP A 330 -1.18 18.11 -3.82
N TYR A 331 -0.03 17.47 -3.57
CA TYR A 331 0.66 17.46 -2.30
C TYR A 331 0.90 18.89 -1.85
N SER A 332 0.77 19.11 -0.54
CA SER A 332 1.06 20.41 0.05
C SER A 332 2.51 20.82 -0.27
N ASP A 333 2.70 22.06 -0.73
CA ASP A 333 4.00 22.67 -1.01
C ASP A 333 4.95 22.68 0.21
N LYS A 334 4.40 22.42 1.40
CA LYS A 334 5.17 22.25 2.64
C LYS A 334 6.00 20.97 2.65
N TRP A 335 5.62 19.95 1.90
CA TRP A 335 6.30 18.66 1.88
C TRP A 335 7.45 18.66 0.89
N GLU A 336 8.63 18.23 1.35
CA GLU A 336 9.80 18.14 0.46
C GLU A 336 9.85 16.77 -0.21
N CYS A 337 9.59 16.73 -1.51
CA CYS A 337 9.87 15.56 -2.32
C CYS A 337 11.38 15.29 -2.42
N ALA A 338 11.79 14.05 -2.18
CA ALA A 338 13.15 13.60 -2.46
C ALA A 338 13.24 13.11 -3.91
N THR A 339 13.93 13.88 -4.75
CA THR A 339 14.23 13.52 -6.14
C THR A 339 15.61 12.89 -6.27
N GLY A 340 15.81 12.09 -7.32
CA GLY A 340 17.09 11.43 -7.60
C GLY A 340 18.03 12.33 -8.37
N ARG A 341 19.33 12.24 -8.09
CA ARG A 341 20.36 12.91 -8.89
C ARG A 341 20.57 12.17 -10.21
N GLY A 342 20.35 12.82 -11.36
CA GLY A 342 21.07 12.47 -12.60
C GLY A 342 20.32 11.97 -13.85
N SER A 343 19.04 12.30 -14.08
CA SER A 343 18.52 12.41 -15.47
C SER A 343 17.18 13.15 -15.46
N ASN A 344 17.12 14.37 -16.00
CA ASN A 344 15.90 15.13 -16.30
C ASN A 344 14.81 15.23 -15.21
N ASN A 345 15.22 15.18 -13.93
CA ASN A 345 14.63 15.89 -12.79
C ASN A 345 13.10 15.78 -12.53
N ARG A 346 12.48 14.59 -12.65
CA ARG A 346 11.05 14.43 -12.26
C ARG A 346 10.69 13.22 -11.40
N SER A 347 11.50 12.16 -11.35
CA SER A 347 11.17 11.00 -10.50
C SER A 347 11.44 11.29 -9.03
N VAL A 348 10.36 11.38 -8.26
CA VAL A 348 10.32 11.40 -6.80
C VAL A 348 10.48 9.99 -6.29
N PHE A 349 11.26 9.82 -5.21
CA PHE A 349 11.49 8.54 -4.53
C PHE A 349 10.81 8.46 -3.17
N GLY A 350 10.18 9.55 -2.71
CA GLY A 350 9.48 9.67 -1.44
C GLY A 350 9.43 11.13 -1.01
N MET A 351 8.91 11.40 0.18
CA MET A 351 8.71 12.76 0.69
C MET A 351 9.12 12.87 2.15
N TRP A 352 9.62 14.04 2.54
CA TRP A 352 9.92 14.36 3.94
C TRP A 352 8.77 15.17 4.52
N LEU A 353 8.12 14.61 5.54
CA LEU A 353 7.04 15.28 6.27
C LEU A 353 7.48 15.58 7.69
N ASP A 354 6.94 16.65 8.26
CA ASP A 354 7.03 16.90 9.69
C ASP A 354 6.42 15.71 10.47
N ALA A 355 7.18 15.18 11.43
CA ALA A 355 6.79 14.00 12.17
C ALA A 355 5.53 14.23 13.03
N ASP A 356 5.36 15.44 13.57
CA ASP A 356 4.19 15.77 14.38
C ASP A 356 2.95 15.91 13.52
N ASP A 357 3.05 16.63 12.39
CA ASP A 357 1.92 16.79 11.46
C ASP A 357 1.44 15.44 10.89
N LEU A 358 2.37 14.55 10.52
CA LEU A 358 2.03 13.22 10.02
C LEU A 358 1.39 12.36 11.13
N THR A 359 2.01 12.29 12.31
CA THR A 359 1.54 11.39 13.37
C THR A 359 0.21 11.78 13.99
N ARG A 360 -0.24 13.05 13.84
CA ARG A 360 -1.63 13.47 14.16
C ARG A 360 -2.68 12.73 13.33
N ASN A 361 -2.29 12.20 12.17
CA ASN A 361 -3.19 11.51 11.25
C ASN A 361 -2.92 10.00 11.18
N VAL A 362 -1.92 9.50 11.91
CA VAL A 362 -1.60 8.06 12.01
C VAL A 362 -2.51 7.42 13.04
N PHE A 363 -3.16 6.32 12.66
CA PHE A 363 -4.04 5.56 13.55
C PHE A 363 -3.62 4.10 13.72
N GLN A 364 -2.61 3.66 12.96
CA GLN A 364 -1.97 2.35 13.14
C GLN A 364 -0.50 2.41 12.73
N VAL A 365 0.35 1.70 13.48
CA VAL A 365 1.77 1.47 13.15
C VAL A 365 2.03 -0.03 13.14
N THR A 366 2.72 -0.54 12.12
CA THR A 366 3.05 -1.96 11.93
C THR A 366 4.52 -2.13 11.55
N TYR A 367 5.23 -3.06 12.20
CA TYR A 367 6.64 -3.34 11.91
C TYR A 367 7.03 -4.80 12.23
N LEU A 368 8.17 -5.25 11.68
CA LEU A 368 8.75 -6.57 11.95
C LEU A 368 9.49 -6.58 13.29
N GLU A 369 9.29 -7.62 14.09
CA GLU A 369 10.01 -7.89 15.34
C GLU A 369 11.36 -8.56 15.09
N ILE A 370 12.39 -7.71 14.98
CA ILE A 370 13.79 -8.06 14.77
C ILE A 370 14.70 -7.61 15.90
#